data_AF-A0A1C3EAS4-F1
#
_entry.id   AF-A0A1C3EAS4-F1
#
_cell.length_a   1.000
_cell.length_b   1.000
_cell.length_c   1.000
_cell.angle_alpha   90.00
_cell.angle_beta   90.00
_cell.angle_gamma   90.00
#
_symmetry.space_group_name_H-M   'P 1'
#
loop_
_entity.id
_entity.type
_entity.pdbx_description
1 polymer ?
#
loop_
_entity_poly.entity_id
_entity_poly.type
_entity_poly.pdbx_seq_one_letter_code
_entity_poly.pdbx_strand_id
1 'polypeptide(L)'
;MGDLFSNCDVSHRFQQAQTKRSLGVHARIDQNPLIQGGIMDDNTQRPLSEEAITFEAAVPHPSIEVTALEQRWAPLMFFASVASLVCFSGVLHLHDRPEFLPIFVGCLAGSLAVYPLYWAELLTRWAAGDPRWTRFFLYCLLPPLRLTARNQSRNAVWFPKIGWTPVGPTSFVAMQGRLSGPLFVVALAVLPLIGIEFAYHERIAADARLDAAIRCGTAFVWLAFTLEFFTMISLTERQTKYIRTNWLDLAIILMPLAMFAQAAQISGLLRLQQLSKLGRAYRLRGVAMRMFRVLLLMKAIQKLMAPATEGRLSQLKEEAIETAQKLESLHQQIAELERVLHEKNMARLNKGRAGVAQSSLRDAA
;
A
#
# COMPACT_ATOMS: atom_id res chain seq x y z
N MET A 1 -49.51 12.68 -31.12
CA MET A 1 -50.45 12.46 -30.00
C MET A 1 -49.85 11.34 -29.17
N GLY A 2 -49.30 11.51 -27.98
CA GLY A 2 -49.16 12.65 -27.06
C GLY A 2 -48.50 12.10 -25.78
N ASP A 3 -47.78 12.98 -25.07
CA ASP A 3 -47.26 12.88 -23.70
C ASP A 3 -45.98 12.02 -23.52
N LEU A 4 -44.75 12.55 -23.47
CA LEU A 4 -44.11 13.73 -22.82
C LEU A 4 -44.03 13.68 -21.28
N PHE A 5 -42.77 13.59 -20.81
CA PHE A 5 -42.21 14.03 -19.53
C PHE A 5 -42.68 13.41 -18.20
N SER A 6 -41.77 12.70 -17.52
CA SER A 6 -41.41 12.98 -16.10
C SER A 6 -40.24 12.09 -15.65
N ASN A 7 -39.02 12.63 -15.67
CA ASN A 7 -37.89 12.10 -14.89
C ASN A 7 -36.79 13.16 -14.83
N CYS A 8 -37.07 14.25 -14.12
CA CYS A 8 -36.11 15.30 -13.82
C CYS A 8 -36.44 15.91 -12.44
N ASP A 9 -36.38 15.12 -11.36
CA ASP A 9 -36.64 15.64 -10.02
C ASP A 9 -35.88 14.91 -8.89
N VAL A 10 -34.60 14.59 -9.12
CA VAL A 10 -33.71 14.07 -8.07
C VAL A 10 -32.46 14.96 -7.87
N SER A 11 -32.08 15.76 -8.87
CA SER A 11 -30.89 16.62 -8.78
C SER A 11 -31.08 17.88 -7.94
N HIS A 12 -32.31 18.35 -7.73
CA HIS A 12 -32.56 19.63 -7.04
C HIS A 12 -32.58 19.52 -5.50
N ARG A 13 -32.78 18.31 -4.95
CA ARG A 13 -32.80 18.10 -3.48
C ARG A 13 -31.41 17.99 -2.85
N PHE A 14 -30.37 17.64 -3.61
CA PHE A 14 -29.00 17.60 -3.09
C PHE A 14 -28.34 18.98 -3.01
N GLN A 15 -28.80 19.95 -3.80
CA GLN A 15 -28.21 21.29 -3.83
C GLN A 15 -28.73 22.21 -2.70
N GLN A 16 -29.93 21.97 -2.16
CA GLN A 16 -30.46 22.73 -1.02
C GLN A 16 -29.90 22.27 0.35
N ALA A 17 -29.26 21.11 0.43
CA ALA A 17 -28.67 20.62 1.69
C ALA A 17 -27.27 21.22 1.97
N GLN A 18 -26.54 21.68 0.95
CA GLN A 18 -25.21 22.29 1.12
C GLN A 18 -25.26 23.79 1.46
N THR A 19 -26.28 24.52 1.01
CA THR A 19 -26.37 25.97 1.26
C THR A 19 -26.79 26.34 2.69
N LYS A 20 -27.38 25.41 3.46
CA LYS A 20 -27.73 25.65 4.88
C LYS A 20 -26.59 25.43 5.87
N ARG A 21 -25.43 24.90 5.44
CA ARG A 21 -24.25 24.73 6.32
C ARG A 21 -23.30 25.94 6.33
N SER A 22 -23.44 26.90 5.41
CA SER A 22 -22.57 28.08 5.34
C SER A 22 -23.09 29.31 6.10
N LEU A 23 -24.25 29.23 6.77
CA LEU A 23 -24.90 30.34 7.47
C LEU A 23 -24.95 30.18 9.00
N GLY A 24 -24.16 29.26 9.56
CA GLY A 24 -24.09 28.98 11.00
C GLY A 24 -22.73 29.27 11.64
N VAL A 25 -22.01 30.29 11.17
CA VAL A 25 -20.72 30.72 11.77
C VAL A 25 -20.86 32.18 12.21
N HIS A 26 -21.58 32.41 13.30
CA HIS A 26 -21.48 33.64 14.09
C HIS A 26 -22.04 33.38 15.49
N ALA A 27 -21.15 33.01 16.42
CA ALA A 27 -21.20 33.41 17.83
C ALA A 27 -20.18 32.58 18.62
N ARG A 28 -19.10 33.23 19.05
CA ARG A 28 -18.57 33.25 20.43
C ARG A 28 -17.09 33.59 20.39
N ILE A 29 -16.82 34.89 20.26
CA ILE A 29 -15.57 35.51 20.69
C ILE A 29 -15.75 35.75 22.19
N ASP A 30 -15.09 34.95 23.02
CA ASP A 30 -14.89 35.27 24.42
C ASP A 30 -13.49 35.86 24.61
N GLN A 31 -13.48 36.91 25.41
CA GLN A 31 -12.41 37.87 25.65
C GLN A 31 -11.31 37.25 26.51
N ASN A 32 -10.04 37.54 26.18
CA ASN A 32 -9.00 37.63 27.20
C ASN A 32 -7.97 38.70 26.80
N PRO A 33 -7.89 39.84 27.53
CA PRO A 33 -6.94 40.89 27.25
C PRO A 33 -5.80 40.86 28.28
N LEU A 34 -4.59 40.47 27.88
CA LEU A 34 -3.37 40.83 28.58
C LEU A 34 -2.25 41.17 27.59
N ILE A 35 -2.12 42.48 27.34
CA ILE A 35 -0.89 43.30 27.44
C ILE A 35 0.33 42.74 26.70
N GLN A 36 0.61 43.26 25.50
CA GLN A 36 1.49 44.42 25.22
C GLN A 36 2.98 44.16 25.52
N GLY A 37 3.76 44.14 24.45
CA GLY A 37 5.22 44.28 24.45
C GLY A 37 5.68 44.45 23.00
N GLY A 38 5.71 45.71 22.54
CA GLY A 38 5.97 46.06 21.15
C GLY A 38 7.43 45.85 20.74
N ILE A 39 7.61 45.46 19.48
CA ILE A 39 8.67 45.97 18.60
C ILE A 39 7.98 46.24 17.27
N MET A 40 7.96 47.52 16.91
CA MET A 40 7.39 48.05 15.69
C MET A 40 8.58 48.28 14.75
N ASP A 41 8.80 47.33 13.84
CA ASP A 41 9.63 47.57 12.65
C ASP A 41 8.69 47.83 11.48
N ASP A 42 8.72 49.09 11.05
CA ASP A 42 8.04 49.64 9.89
C ASP A 42 8.75 49.17 8.62
N ASN A 43 7.97 48.95 7.57
CA ASN A 43 8.36 48.61 6.20
C ASN A 43 8.54 47.11 5.86
N THR A 44 7.55 46.59 5.10
CA THR A 44 7.51 45.31 4.36
C THR A 44 6.90 44.10 5.07
N GLN A 45 5.61 44.19 5.43
CA GLN A 45 4.76 43.00 5.62
C GLN A 45 3.62 43.00 4.60
N ARG A 46 3.87 42.40 3.43
CA ARG A 46 2.79 41.70 2.74
C ARG A 46 2.51 40.43 3.54
N PRO A 47 1.26 40.10 3.88
CA PRO A 47 0.96 38.86 4.58
C PRO A 47 1.27 37.66 3.68
N LEU A 48 2.38 36.96 3.97
CA LEU A 48 2.76 35.66 3.37
C LEU A 48 1.70 34.56 3.60
N SER A 49 0.67 34.83 4.39
CA SER A 49 -0.38 33.86 4.73
C SER A 49 -1.44 33.67 3.65
N GLU A 50 -1.75 34.67 2.81
CA GLU A 50 -2.82 34.50 1.79
C GLU A 50 -2.33 33.83 0.50
N GLU A 51 -1.08 34.06 0.08
CA GLU A 51 -0.49 33.34 -1.07
C GLU A 51 -0.16 31.88 -0.74
N ALA A 52 0.22 31.58 0.51
CA ALA A 52 0.47 30.20 0.93
C ALA A 52 -0.82 29.35 0.95
N ILE A 53 -1.94 29.92 1.42
CA ILE A 53 -3.23 29.22 1.51
C ILE A 53 -3.85 28.98 0.12
N THR A 54 -3.56 29.84 -0.86
CA THR A 54 -4.05 29.67 -2.24
C THR A 54 -3.17 28.75 -3.09
N PHE A 55 -1.86 28.64 -2.80
CA PHE A 55 -0.97 27.70 -3.49
C PHE A 55 -1.17 26.24 -3.05
N GLU A 56 -1.51 26.01 -1.78
CA GLU A 56 -1.72 24.65 -1.24
C GLU A 56 -3.02 24.00 -1.76
N ALA A 57 -3.97 24.79 -2.27
CA ALA A 57 -5.19 24.30 -2.89
C ALA A 57 -5.02 23.85 -4.37
N ALA A 58 -3.84 24.08 -4.97
CA ALA A 58 -3.64 23.96 -6.41
C ALA A 58 -2.74 22.80 -6.86
N VAL A 59 -2.29 21.90 -5.96
CA VAL A 59 -1.64 20.66 -6.38
C VAL A 59 -2.74 19.70 -6.83
N PRO A 60 -2.93 19.46 -8.15
CA PRO A 60 -3.91 18.49 -8.60
C PRO A 60 -3.41 17.14 -8.11
N HIS A 61 -4.19 16.46 -7.27
CA HIS A 61 -3.95 15.03 -7.08
C HIS A 61 -3.89 14.41 -8.48
N PRO A 62 -2.84 13.64 -8.81
CA PRO A 62 -2.72 13.05 -10.13
C PRO A 62 -4.02 12.30 -10.42
N SER A 63 -4.74 12.74 -11.45
CA SER A 63 -5.98 12.11 -11.85
C SER A 63 -5.71 10.63 -12.02
N ILE A 64 -6.39 9.80 -11.23
CA ILE A 64 -6.17 8.36 -11.28
C ILE A 64 -6.76 7.87 -12.60
N GLU A 65 -5.92 7.79 -13.64
CA GLU A 65 -6.30 7.20 -14.91
C GLU A 65 -6.41 5.68 -14.74
N VAL A 66 -7.65 5.19 -14.63
CA VAL A 66 -7.96 3.76 -14.54
C VAL A 66 -8.66 3.35 -15.83
N THR A 67 -8.19 2.28 -16.45
CA THR A 67 -8.89 1.72 -17.62
C THR A 67 -10.20 1.05 -17.19
N ALA A 68 -11.22 1.07 -18.06
CA ALA A 68 -12.50 0.40 -17.76
C ALA A 68 -12.35 -1.10 -17.46
N LEU A 69 -11.35 -1.73 -18.07
CA LEU A 69 -10.98 -3.12 -17.80
C LEU A 69 -10.45 -3.27 -16.36
N GLU A 70 -9.52 -2.42 -15.94
CA GLU A 70 -8.99 -2.47 -14.57
C GLU A 70 -10.07 -2.20 -13.53
N GLN A 71 -11.00 -1.28 -13.78
CA GLN A 71 -12.14 -1.03 -12.90
C GLN A 71 -12.98 -2.29 -12.66
N ARG A 72 -13.22 -3.10 -13.71
CA ARG A 72 -14.06 -4.29 -13.64
C ARG A 72 -13.34 -5.49 -13.02
N TRP A 73 -12.05 -5.66 -13.32
CA TRP A 73 -11.27 -6.81 -12.85
C TRP A 73 -10.63 -6.62 -11.47
N ALA A 74 -10.39 -5.38 -11.04
CA ALA A 74 -9.80 -5.08 -9.73
C ALA A 74 -10.50 -5.77 -8.54
N PRO A 75 -11.84 -5.69 -8.37
CA PRO A 75 -12.52 -6.37 -7.25
C PRO A 75 -12.35 -7.89 -7.32
N LEU A 76 -12.55 -8.47 -8.50
CA LEU A 76 -12.46 -9.92 -8.71
C LEU A 76 -11.06 -10.43 -8.35
N MET A 77 -10.02 -9.76 -8.86
CA MET A 77 -8.63 -10.15 -8.61
C MET A 77 -8.22 -9.93 -7.15
N PHE A 78 -8.74 -8.90 -6.47
CA PHE A 78 -8.50 -8.71 -5.05
C PHE A 78 -9.08 -9.87 -4.23
N PHE A 79 -10.36 -10.21 -4.42
CA PHE A 79 -11.00 -11.30 -3.70
C PHE A 79 -10.39 -12.66 -4.02
N ALA A 80 -10.04 -12.91 -5.28
CA ALA A 80 -9.29 -14.08 -5.72
C ALA A 80 -7.96 -14.21 -4.95
N SER A 81 -7.23 -13.10 -4.77
CA SER A 81 -5.94 -13.09 -4.07
C SER A 81 -6.10 -13.27 -2.56
N VAL A 82 -7.13 -12.69 -1.95
CA VAL A 82 -7.47 -12.96 -0.54
C VAL A 82 -7.89 -14.42 -0.35
N ALA A 83 -8.73 -14.97 -1.22
CA ALA A 83 -9.14 -16.38 -1.16
C ALA A 83 -7.95 -17.33 -1.32
N SER A 84 -7.03 -17.04 -2.26
CA SER A 84 -5.79 -17.78 -2.39
C SER A 84 -4.93 -17.68 -1.14
N LEU A 85 -4.87 -16.52 -0.48
CA LEU A 85 -4.11 -16.34 0.76
C LEU A 85 -4.71 -17.13 1.93
N VAL A 86 -6.05 -17.19 2.03
CA VAL A 86 -6.77 -18.05 3.00
C VAL A 86 -6.42 -19.52 2.77
N CYS A 87 -6.53 -19.98 1.51
CA CYS A 87 -6.18 -21.35 1.15
C CYS A 87 -4.72 -21.67 1.47
N PHE A 88 -3.80 -20.74 1.17
CA PHE A 88 -2.38 -20.88 1.48
C PHE A 88 -2.13 -20.99 2.99
N SER A 89 -2.80 -20.18 3.80
CA SER A 89 -2.73 -20.28 5.26
C SER A 89 -3.15 -21.67 5.75
N GLY A 90 -4.22 -22.23 5.19
CA GLY A 90 -4.68 -23.59 5.48
C GLY A 90 -3.65 -24.65 5.14
N VAL A 91 -3.09 -24.60 3.92
CA VAL A 91 -2.03 -25.53 3.45
C VAL A 91 -0.82 -25.49 4.39
N LEU A 92 -0.38 -24.31 4.80
CA LEU A 92 0.80 -24.14 5.67
C LEU A 92 0.60 -24.74 7.06
N HIS A 93 -0.59 -24.63 7.66
CA HIS A 93 -0.82 -24.98 9.07
C HIS A 93 -1.45 -26.36 9.29
N LEU A 94 -2.07 -26.96 8.26
CA LEU A 94 -2.82 -28.22 8.36
C LEU A 94 -2.07 -29.44 7.78
N HIS A 95 -0.83 -29.30 7.30
CA HIS A 95 -0.11 -30.37 6.62
C HIS A 95 0.36 -31.54 7.52
N ASP A 96 0.48 -31.33 8.84
CA ASP A 96 1.16 -32.28 9.74
C ASP A 96 0.30 -33.49 10.17
N ARG A 97 -1.03 -33.51 9.95
CA ARG A 97 -1.92 -34.55 10.47
C ARG A 97 -2.84 -35.14 9.39
N PRO A 98 -3.02 -36.48 9.36
CA PRO A 98 -3.88 -37.14 8.38
C PRO A 98 -5.38 -36.83 8.57
N GLU A 99 -5.80 -36.44 9.78
CA GLU A 99 -7.20 -36.09 10.07
C GLU A 99 -7.65 -34.82 9.33
N PHE A 100 -6.73 -33.90 9.03
CA PHE A 100 -7.01 -32.66 8.30
C PHE A 100 -6.75 -32.78 6.80
N LEU A 101 -6.43 -33.98 6.29
CA LEU A 101 -6.23 -34.25 4.87
C LEU A 101 -7.37 -33.70 3.97
N PRO A 102 -8.67 -33.88 4.27
CA PRO A 102 -9.72 -33.34 3.39
C PRO A 102 -9.72 -31.81 3.33
N ILE A 103 -9.44 -31.14 4.46
CA ILE A 103 -9.34 -29.67 4.51
C ILE A 103 -8.10 -29.21 3.75
N PHE A 104 -6.97 -29.89 3.95
CA PHE A 104 -5.74 -29.63 3.22
C PHE A 104 -5.93 -29.77 1.71
N VAL A 105 -6.54 -30.87 1.25
CA VAL A 105 -6.86 -31.10 -0.17
C VAL A 105 -7.84 -30.04 -0.68
N GLY A 106 -8.85 -29.69 0.11
CA GLY A 106 -9.79 -28.61 -0.21
C GLY A 106 -9.10 -27.26 -0.38
N CYS A 107 -8.17 -26.90 0.51
CA CYS A 107 -7.37 -25.69 0.40
C CYS A 107 -6.44 -25.72 -0.82
N LEU A 108 -5.80 -26.86 -1.10
CA LEU A 108 -4.94 -27.03 -2.26
C LEU A 108 -5.73 -26.91 -3.58
N ALA A 109 -6.88 -27.59 -3.66
CA ALA A 109 -7.79 -27.51 -4.79
C ALA A 109 -8.35 -26.09 -4.94
N GLY A 110 -8.72 -25.45 -3.83
CA GLY A 110 -9.15 -24.06 -3.78
C GLY A 110 -8.09 -23.12 -4.35
N SER A 111 -6.84 -23.23 -3.89
CA SER A 111 -5.70 -22.49 -4.45
C SER A 111 -5.58 -22.73 -5.96
N LEU A 112 -5.61 -23.99 -6.42
CA LEU A 112 -5.50 -24.34 -7.83
C LEU A 112 -6.68 -23.80 -8.67
N ALA A 113 -7.89 -23.76 -8.10
CA ALA A 113 -9.08 -23.26 -8.77
C ALA A 113 -9.04 -21.75 -9.08
N VAL A 114 -8.22 -20.98 -8.34
CA VAL A 114 -8.04 -19.54 -8.63
C VAL A 114 -7.01 -19.30 -9.73
N TYR A 115 -6.09 -20.23 -10.01
CA TYR A 115 -5.03 -20.07 -11.03
C TYR A 115 -5.55 -19.69 -12.42
N PRO A 116 -6.63 -20.28 -12.95
CA PRO A 116 -7.19 -19.90 -14.25
C PRO A 116 -7.51 -18.41 -14.37
N LEU A 117 -7.94 -17.74 -13.29
CA LEU A 117 -8.18 -16.28 -13.32
C LEU A 117 -6.88 -15.50 -13.56
N TYR A 118 -5.78 -15.88 -12.90
CA TYR A 118 -4.48 -15.22 -13.07
C TYR A 118 -3.90 -15.46 -14.45
N TRP A 119 -4.05 -16.68 -14.99
CA TRP A 119 -3.67 -16.99 -16.36
C TRP A 119 -4.48 -16.20 -17.38
N ALA A 120 -5.79 -16.03 -17.17
CA ALA A 120 -6.63 -15.19 -18.03
C ALA A 120 -6.20 -13.72 -18.00
N GLU A 121 -5.83 -13.17 -16.83
CA GLU A 121 -5.27 -11.81 -16.75
C GLU A 121 -3.94 -11.71 -17.50
N LEU A 122 -3.05 -12.70 -17.34
CA LEU A 122 -1.78 -12.74 -18.06
C LEU A 122 -1.98 -12.79 -19.57
N LEU A 123 -2.88 -13.65 -20.06
CA LEU A 123 -3.21 -13.80 -21.48
C LEU A 123 -3.79 -12.52 -22.08
N THR A 124 -4.73 -11.88 -21.38
CA THR A 124 -5.35 -10.62 -21.86
C THR A 124 -4.33 -9.48 -21.95
N ARG A 125 -3.42 -9.36 -20.98
CA ARG A 125 -2.36 -8.33 -21.02
C ARG A 125 -1.23 -8.64 -21.99
N TRP A 126 -0.90 -9.92 -22.15
CA TRP A 126 0.04 -10.36 -23.18
C TRP A 126 -0.49 -10.07 -24.58
N ALA A 127 -1.77 -10.36 -24.85
CA ALA A 127 -2.43 -10.02 -26.11
C ALA A 127 -2.50 -8.51 -26.36
N ALA A 128 -2.62 -7.71 -25.30
CA ALA A 128 -2.56 -6.24 -25.38
C ALA A 128 -1.13 -5.68 -25.59
N GLY A 129 -0.09 -6.53 -25.62
CA GLY A 129 1.29 -6.13 -25.90
C GLY A 129 1.98 -5.37 -24.77
N ASP A 130 1.53 -5.51 -23.50
CA ASP A 130 2.13 -4.78 -22.39
C ASP A 130 3.58 -5.27 -22.13
N PRO A 131 4.62 -4.41 -22.25
CA PRO A 131 6.02 -4.80 -22.08
C PRO A 131 6.35 -5.28 -20.65
N ARG A 132 5.41 -5.20 -19.70
CA ARG A 132 5.60 -5.55 -18.29
C ARG A 132 5.07 -6.95 -17.91
N TRP A 133 4.82 -7.82 -18.90
CA TRP A 133 4.30 -9.18 -18.73
C TRP A 133 5.08 -10.05 -17.72
N THR A 134 6.39 -9.84 -17.56
CA THR A 134 7.25 -10.62 -16.64
C THR A 134 6.83 -10.51 -15.17
N ARG A 135 6.24 -9.39 -14.75
CA ARG A 135 5.71 -9.25 -13.37
C ARG A 135 4.39 -9.97 -13.18
N PHE A 136 3.58 -10.06 -14.23
CA PHE A 136 2.35 -10.84 -14.21
C PHE A 136 2.63 -12.33 -14.13
N PHE A 137 3.74 -12.79 -14.72
CA PHE A 137 4.24 -14.15 -14.50
C PHE A 137 4.57 -14.41 -13.01
N LEU A 138 5.18 -13.44 -12.32
CA LEU A 138 5.43 -13.55 -10.88
C LEU A 138 4.12 -13.62 -10.07
N TYR A 139 3.08 -12.89 -10.47
CA TYR A 139 1.75 -12.99 -9.85
C TYR A 139 1.06 -14.33 -10.12
N CYS A 140 1.33 -14.98 -11.25
CA CYS A 140 0.86 -16.34 -11.51
C CYS A 140 1.60 -17.37 -10.62
N LEU A 141 2.89 -17.16 -10.37
CA LEU A 141 3.68 -18.04 -9.50
C LEU A 141 3.31 -17.88 -8.01
N LEU A 142 3.09 -16.64 -7.57
CA LEU A 142 2.70 -16.28 -6.20
C LEU A 142 1.42 -15.45 -6.21
N PRO A 143 0.23 -16.10 -6.30
CA PRO A 143 -1.06 -15.42 -6.38
C PRO A 143 -1.32 -14.37 -5.29
N PRO A 144 -0.97 -14.60 -4.00
CA PRO A 144 -1.17 -13.60 -2.95
C PRO A 144 -0.39 -12.29 -3.18
N LEU A 145 0.72 -12.34 -3.92
CA LEU A 145 1.52 -11.16 -4.22
C LEU A 145 0.78 -10.17 -5.11
N ARG A 146 -0.27 -10.60 -5.83
CA ARG A 146 -1.14 -9.74 -6.64
C ARG A 146 -1.87 -8.68 -5.80
N LEU A 147 -2.02 -8.86 -4.48
CA LEU A 147 -2.53 -7.82 -3.57
C LEU A 147 -1.65 -6.56 -3.55
N THR A 148 -0.37 -6.70 -3.92
CA THR A 148 0.59 -5.59 -3.99
C THR A 148 0.61 -4.89 -5.34
N ALA A 149 -0.12 -5.42 -6.32
CA ALA A 149 -0.08 -4.91 -7.68
C ALA A 149 -0.87 -3.60 -7.79
N ARG A 150 -0.22 -2.64 -8.43
CA ARG A 150 -0.71 -1.29 -8.65
C ARG A 150 -1.33 -1.17 -10.04
N ASN A 151 -2.07 -0.09 -10.23
CA ASN A 151 -2.51 0.36 -11.55
C ASN A 151 -1.31 0.47 -12.53
N GLN A 152 -1.55 0.46 -13.83
CA GLN A 152 -0.55 0.61 -14.89
C GLN A 152 0.32 1.86 -14.73
N SER A 153 -0.27 2.97 -14.27
CA SER A 153 0.40 4.22 -13.91
C SER A 153 1.18 4.15 -12.60
N ARG A 154 1.04 3.06 -11.83
CA ARG A 154 1.63 2.78 -10.50
C ARG A 154 1.24 3.75 -9.39
N ASN A 155 0.23 4.57 -9.62
CA ASN A 155 -0.15 5.61 -8.70
C ASN A 155 -1.36 5.26 -7.84
N ALA A 156 -2.00 4.08 -8.04
CA ALA A 156 -3.15 3.68 -7.24
C ALA A 156 -3.24 2.16 -7.03
N VAL A 157 -3.88 1.77 -5.93
CA VAL A 157 -4.24 0.39 -5.56
C VAL A 157 -5.73 0.33 -5.24
N TRP A 158 -6.40 -0.73 -5.65
CA TRP A 158 -7.81 -0.92 -5.34
C TRP A 158 -8.00 -1.68 -4.02
N PHE A 159 -8.88 -1.17 -3.16
CA PHE A 159 -9.30 -1.83 -1.92
C PHE A 159 -10.82 -2.00 -1.85
N PRO A 160 -11.31 -3.07 -1.21
CA PRO A 160 -12.74 -3.21 -0.96
C PRO A 160 -13.24 -2.07 -0.07
N LYS A 161 -14.45 -1.57 -0.35
CA LYS A 161 -15.14 -0.47 0.36
C LYS A 161 -14.52 0.93 0.21
N ILE A 162 -13.26 1.05 -0.23
CA ILE A 162 -12.57 2.34 -0.43
C ILE A 162 -12.46 2.67 -1.93
N GLY A 163 -12.31 1.64 -2.78
CA GLY A 163 -12.08 1.82 -4.21
C GLY A 163 -10.61 2.05 -4.53
N TRP A 164 -10.35 2.84 -5.57
CA TRP A 164 -8.99 3.20 -5.97
C TRP A 164 -8.41 4.24 -5.04
N THR A 165 -7.35 3.85 -4.34
CA THR A 165 -6.64 4.71 -3.40
C THR A 165 -5.28 5.05 -4.00
N PRO A 166 -4.89 6.34 -4.03
CA PRO A 166 -3.59 6.72 -4.54
C PRO A 166 -2.47 6.17 -3.63
N VAL A 167 -1.37 5.73 -4.23
CA VAL A 167 -0.15 5.32 -3.54
C VAL A 167 0.51 6.61 -3.05
N GLY A 168 0.76 6.67 -1.75
CA GLY A 168 1.33 7.86 -1.14
C GLY A 168 1.24 7.82 0.39
N PRO A 169 1.95 8.72 1.07
CA PRO A 169 2.07 8.74 2.53
C PRO A 169 0.75 9.09 3.21
N THR A 170 -0.08 9.94 2.62
CA THR A 170 -1.43 10.25 3.15
C THR A 170 -2.32 9.01 3.21
N SER A 171 -2.42 8.26 2.11
CA SER A 171 -3.15 6.98 2.04
C SER A 171 -2.54 5.92 2.95
N PHE A 172 -1.21 5.88 3.03
CA PHE A 172 -0.48 4.95 3.90
C PHE A 172 -0.82 5.19 5.37
N VAL A 173 -0.77 6.43 5.85
CA VAL A 173 -1.11 6.80 7.23
C VAL A 173 -2.58 6.50 7.53
N ALA A 174 -3.48 6.83 6.61
CA ALA A 174 -4.90 6.53 6.78
C ALA A 174 -5.16 5.03 6.90
N MET A 175 -4.53 4.21 6.05
CA MET A 175 -4.65 2.76 6.12
C MET A 175 -3.97 2.20 7.39
N GLN A 176 -2.83 2.77 7.79
CA GLN A 176 -2.11 2.34 8.98
C GLN A 176 -2.98 2.56 10.22
N GLY A 177 -3.63 3.71 10.36
CA GLY A 177 -4.59 3.95 11.44
C GLY A 177 -5.71 2.92 11.49
N ARG A 178 -6.24 2.51 10.34
CA ARG A 178 -7.32 1.50 10.24
C ARG A 178 -6.86 0.09 10.58
N LEU A 179 -5.60 -0.26 10.28
CA LEU A 179 -5.06 -1.60 10.54
C LEU A 179 -4.38 -1.72 11.91
N SER A 180 -3.99 -0.63 12.55
CA SER A 180 -3.36 -0.66 13.88
C SER A 180 -4.25 -1.32 14.95
N GLY A 181 -5.55 -1.00 14.98
CA GLY A 181 -6.50 -1.61 15.92
C GLY A 181 -6.67 -3.12 15.70
N PRO A 182 -7.07 -3.57 14.49
CA PRO A 182 -7.17 -4.99 14.17
C PRO A 182 -5.87 -5.76 14.43
N LEU A 183 -4.71 -5.21 14.07
CA LEU A 183 -3.43 -5.86 14.36
C LEU A 183 -3.21 -6.02 15.86
N PHE A 184 -3.52 -4.99 16.66
CA PHE A 184 -3.38 -5.05 18.10
C PHE A 184 -4.23 -6.17 18.71
N VAL A 185 -5.49 -6.29 18.29
CA VAL A 185 -6.39 -7.37 18.75
C VAL A 185 -5.83 -8.74 18.38
N VAL A 186 -5.35 -8.90 17.14
CA VAL A 186 -4.74 -10.16 16.67
C VAL A 186 -3.49 -10.50 17.48
N ALA A 187 -2.64 -9.51 17.75
CA ALA A 187 -1.43 -9.74 18.52
C ALA A 187 -1.72 -10.04 20.00
N LEU A 188 -2.74 -9.42 20.58
CA LEU A 188 -3.22 -9.77 21.91
C LEU A 188 -3.76 -11.20 21.93
N ALA A 189 -4.44 -11.64 20.87
CA ALA A 189 -4.95 -13.01 20.71
C ALA A 189 -3.83 -14.07 20.57
N VAL A 190 -2.61 -13.68 20.21
CA VAL A 190 -1.45 -14.58 20.23
C VAL A 190 -1.06 -14.97 21.65
N LEU A 191 -1.20 -14.07 22.62
CA LEU A 191 -0.82 -14.31 24.00
C LEU A 191 -1.59 -15.48 24.65
N PRO A 192 -2.94 -15.53 24.63
CA PRO A 192 -3.68 -16.69 25.15
C PRO A 192 -3.42 -17.95 24.33
N LEU A 193 -3.16 -17.83 23.02
CA LEU A 193 -2.84 -18.97 22.17
C LEU A 193 -1.55 -19.67 22.63
N ILE A 194 -0.50 -18.89 22.95
CA ILE A 194 0.74 -19.41 23.54
C ILE A 194 0.47 -19.98 24.93
N GLY A 195 -0.26 -19.24 25.77
CA GLY A 195 -0.53 -19.65 27.16
C GLY A 195 -1.22 -21.01 27.23
N ILE A 196 -2.21 -21.24 26.37
CA ILE A 196 -2.93 -22.52 26.28
C ILE A 196 -2.02 -23.63 25.75
N GLU A 197 -1.24 -23.36 24.69
CA GLU A 197 -0.29 -24.33 24.14
C GLU A 197 0.76 -24.78 25.16
N PHE A 198 1.23 -23.85 25.99
CA PHE A 198 2.22 -24.12 27.03
C PHE A 198 1.62 -24.88 28.22
N ALA A 199 0.47 -24.43 28.74
CA ALA A 199 -0.14 -25.02 29.94
C ALA A 199 -0.78 -26.39 29.70
N TYR A 200 -1.27 -26.65 28.48
CA TYR A 200 -2.10 -27.82 28.18
C TYR A 200 -1.54 -28.70 27.06
N HIS A 201 -0.23 -28.70 26.84
CA HIS A 201 0.41 -29.44 25.74
C HIS A 201 0.00 -30.93 25.69
N GLU A 202 -0.13 -31.60 26.84
CA GLU A 202 -0.56 -33.01 26.88
C GLU A 202 -2.04 -33.19 26.52
N ARG A 203 -2.92 -32.28 26.95
CA ARG A 203 -4.36 -32.33 26.60
C ARG A 203 -4.61 -31.99 25.13
N ILE A 204 -3.82 -31.08 24.56
CA ILE A 204 -3.88 -30.75 23.13
C ILE A 204 -3.52 -31.98 22.28
N ALA A 205 -2.56 -32.79 22.74
CA ALA A 205 -2.22 -34.03 22.04
C ALA A 205 -3.33 -35.10 22.12
N ALA A 206 -4.17 -35.05 23.15
CA ALA A 206 -5.27 -35.99 23.38
C ALA A 206 -6.61 -35.56 22.75
N ASP A 207 -6.85 -34.27 22.56
CA ASP A 207 -8.10 -33.73 22.01
C ASP A 207 -7.90 -33.06 20.64
N ALA A 208 -8.37 -33.74 19.60
CA ALA A 208 -8.29 -33.27 18.21
C ALA A 208 -8.99 -31.92 17.98
N ARG A 209 -10.06 -31.60 18.72
CA ARG A 209 -10.79 -30.33 18.56
C ARG A 209 -9.98 -29.16 19.10
N LEU A 210 -9.30 -29.36 20.22
CA LEU A 210 -8.44 -28.35 20.83
C LEU A 210 -7.22 -28.08 19.96
N ASP A 211 -6.57 -29.13 19.42
CA ASP A 211 -5.47 -28.97 18.45
C ASP A 211 -5.94 -28.22 17.19
N ALA A 212 -7.11 -28.57 16.64
CA ALA A 212 -7.70 -27.85 15.51
C ALA A 212 -7.93 -26.37 15.82
N ALA A 213 -8.49 -26.04 16.99
CA ALA A 213 -8.74 -24.66 17.40
C ALA A 213 -7.45 -23.84 17.51
N ILE A 214 -6.39 -24.40 18.10
CA ILE A 214 -5.09 -23.74 18.22
C ILE A 214 -4.45 -23.52 16.84
N ARG A 215 -4.53 -24.51 15.94
CA ARG A 215 -4.04 -24.39 14.55
C ARG A 215 -4.81 -23.34 13.77
N CYS A 216 -6.13 -23.33 13.85
CA CYS A 216 -6.98 -22.31 13.24
C CYS A 216 -6.64 -20.91 13.77
N GLY A 217 -6.44 -20.76 15.08
CA GLY A 217 -6.00 -19.50 15.68
C GLY A 217 -4.64 -19.05 15.15
N THR A 218 -3.69 -19.97 15.03
CA THR A 218 -2.34 -19.68 14.49
C THR A 218 -2.42 -19.27 13.02
N ALA A 219 -3.20 -20.00 12.20
CA ALA A 219 -3.44 -19.71 10.80
C ALA A 219 -4.12 -18.35 10.60
N PHE A 220 -5.06 -18.00 11.48
CA PHE A 220 -5.76 -16.72 11.47
C PHE A 220 -4.81 -15.56 11.79
N VAL A 221 -3.97 -15.70 12.82
CA VAL A 221 -2.93 -14.72 13.16
C VAL A 221 -2.01 -14.49 11.98
N TRP A 222 -1.48 -15.57 11.38
CA TRP A 222 -0.60 -15.47 10.22
C TRP A 222 -1.28 -14.75 9.05
N LEU A 223 -2.54 -15.08 8.79
CA LEU A 223 -3.31 -14.46 7.72
C LEU A 223 -3.49 -12.97 7.94
N ALA A 224 -3.82 -12.55 9.17
CA ALA A 224 -3.98 -11.14 9.50
C ALA A 224 -2.69 -10.35 9.32
N PHE A 225 -1.55 -10.86 9.79
CA PHE A 225 -0.23 -10.25 9.58
C PHE A 225 0.14 -10.17 8.09
N THR A 226 -0.10 -11.25 7.34
CA THR A 226 0.23 -11.30 5.91
C THR A 226 -0.62 -10.32 5.11
N LEU A 227 -1.91 -10.26 5.41
CA LEU A 227 -2.84 -9.34 4.76
C LEU A 227 -2.48 -7.89 5.06
N GLU A 228 -2.19 -7.56 6.32
CA GLU A 228 -1.74 -6.21 6.69
C GLU A 228 -0.46 -5.82 5.96
N PHE A 229 0.55 -6.69 5.99
CA PHE A 229 1.84 -6.42 5.34
C PHE A 229 1.67 -6.20 3.83
N PHE A 230 0.88 -7.03 3.15
CA PHE A 230 0.58 -6.83 1.73
C PHE A 230 -0.25 -5.58 1.45
N THR A 231 -1.15 -5.21 2.35
CA THR A 231 -1.90 -3.94 2.24
C THR A 231 -0.95 -2.75 2.37
N MET A 232 -0.07 -2.75 3.37
CA MET A 232 0.88 -1.66 3.62
C MET A 232 1.92 -1.51 2.49
N ILE A 233 2.55 -2.61 2.07
CA ILE A 233 3.55 -2.58 0.99
C ILE A 233 2.94 -2.15 -0.36
N SER A 234 1.64 -2.41 -0.58
CA SER A 234 0.94 -1.95 -1.79
C SER A 234 0.86 -0.42 -1.85
N LEU A 235 0.70 0.25 -0.69
CA LEU A 235 0.56 1.70 -0.54
C LEU A 235 1.88 2.47 -0.44
N THR A 236 3.00 1.80 -0.16
CA THR A 236 4.30 2.48 -0.01
C THR A 236 5.05 2.63 -1.32
N GLU A 237 5.39 3.85 -1.75
CA GLU A 237 6.13 4.10 -3.00
C GLU A 237 7.41 3.25 -3.13
N ARG A 238 8.25 3.22 -2.08
CA ARG A 238 9.52 2.45 -2.01
C ARG A 238 9.35 1.14 -1.25
N GLN A 239 8.87 0.10 -1.94
CA GLN A 239 8.64 -1.24 -1.36
C GLN A 239 9.88 -1.85 -0.68
N THR A 240 11.07 -1.64 -1.24
CA THR A 240 12.33 -2.16 -0.68
C THR A 240 12.72 -1.49 0.63
N LYS A 241 12.56 -0.16 0.74
CA LYS A 241 12.75 0.58 2.00
C LYS A 241 11.77 0.05 3.04
N TYR A 242 10.50 -0.14 2.66
CA TYR A 242 9.47 -0.67 3.55
C TYR A 242 9.80 -2.06 4.10
N ILE A 243 10.23 -2.99 3.24
CA ILE A 243 10.61 -4.35 3.64
C ILE A 243 11.76 -4.32 4.64
N ARG A 244 12.77 -3.48 4.43
CA ARG A 244 13.92 -3.36 5.34
C ARG A 244 13.53 -2.78 6.70
N THR A 245 12.66 -1.78 6.71
CA THR A 245 12.14 -1.19 7.95
C THR A 245 11.26 -2.19 8.72
N ASN A 246 10.42 -2.95 8.01
CA ASN A 246 9.48 -3.93 8.59
C ASN A 246 9.95 -5.37 8.38
N TRP A 247 11.23 -5.62 8.59
CA TRP A 247 11.82 -6.95 8.35
C TRP A 247 11.24 -8.03 9.27
N LEU A 248 10.78 -7.65 10.47
CA LEU A 248 10.10 -8.57 11.41
C LEU A 248 8.80 -9.12 10.82
N ASP A 249 8.03 -8.31 10.10
CA ASP A 249 6.77 -8.73 9.47
C ASP A 249 7.04 -9.73 8.37
N LEU A 250 8.06 -9.43 7.55
CA LEU A 250 8.51 -10.35 6.54
C LEU A 250 8.97 -11.67 7.16
N ALA A 251 9.73 -11.65 8.26
CA ALA A 251 10.19 -12.86 8.93
C ALA A 251 9.03 -13.72 9.46
N ILE A 252 8.00 -13.10 10.06
CA ILE A 252 6.78 -13.78 10.54
C ILE A 252 6.04 -14.44 9.38
N ILE A 253 5.95 -13.77 8.23
CA ILE A 253 5.25 -14.29 7.04
C ILE A 253 6.06 -15.41 6.38
N LEU A 254 7.37 -15.24 6.26
CA LEU A 254 8.26 -16.14 5.53
C LEU A 254 8.61 -17.40 6.31
N MET A 255 8.53 -17.37 7.65
CA MET A 255 8.89 -18.52 8.49
C MET A 255 8.01 -19.76 8.20
N PRO A 256 6.67 -19.70 8.27
CA PRO A 256 5.84 -20.86 7.96
C PRO A 256 6.08 -21.39 6.54
N LEU A 257 6.39 -20.47 5.60
CA LEU A 257 6.72 -20.84 4.24
C LEU A 257 8.04 -21.60 4.14
N ALA A 258 9.07 -21.20 4.88
CA ALA A 258 10.34 -21.91 4.95
C ALA A 258 10.18 -23.32 5.55
N MET A 259 9.25 -23.49 6.50
CA MET A 259 8.92 -24.80 7.07
C MET A 259 8.21 -25.70 6.07
N PHE A 260 7.27 -25.15 5.31
CA PHE A 260 6.56 -25.90 4.26
C PHE A 260 7.47 -26.27 3.08
N ALA A 261 8.35 -25.37 2.65
CA ALA A 261 9.29 -25.64 1.57
C ALA A 261 10.19 -26.83 1.88
N GLN A 262 10.60 -27.00 3.15
CA GLN A 262 11.34 -28.18 3.61
C GLN A 262 10.50 -29.45 3.56
N ALA A 263 9.22 -29.39 3.96
CA ALA A 263 8.32 -30.54 3.90
C ALA A 263 8.06 -30.99 2.45
N ALA A 264 7.91 -30.05 1.51
CA ALA A 264 7.71 -30.33 0.09
C ALA A 264 8.94 -30.95 -0.60
N GLN A 265 10.16 -30.69 -0.13
CA GLN A 265 11.38 -31.29 -0.65
C GLN A 265 11.54 -32.78 -0.31
N ILE A 266 10.74 -33.31 0.62
CA ILE A 266 10.80 -34.72 1.04
C ILE A 266 10.03 -35.63 0.05
N SER A 267 9.07 -35.11 -0.73
CA SER A 267 8.19 -35.94 -1.56
C SER A 267 8.66 -36.21 -2.99
N GLY A 268 9.74 -35.57 -3.46
CA GLY A 268 10.18 -35.73 -4.86
C GLY A 268 11.65 -35.45 -5.12
N LEU A 269 12.41 -36.52 -5.39
CA LEU A 269 13.50 -36.55 -6.38
C LEU A 269 14.86 -35.87 -6.11
N LEU A 270 15.22 -35.43 -4.91
CA LEU A 270 16.64 -35.17 -4.60
C LEU A 270 17.16 -36.08 -3.48
N ARG A 271 17.59 -37.28 -3.90
CA ARG A 271 18.64 -38.05 -3.21
C ARG A 271 19.92 -37.21 -3.16
N LEU A 272 20.01 -36.26 -2.23
CA LEU A 272 21.27 -35.66 -1.83
C LEU A 272 21.53 -36.06 -0.39
N GLN A 273 22.36 -37.10 -0.26
CA GLN A 273 22.83 -37.73 0.98
C GLN A 273 23.60 -36.78 1.93
N GLN A 274 23.41 -35.45 1.85
CA GLN A 274 24.09 -34.44 2.66
C GLN A 274 23.16 -33.64 3.60
N LEU A 275 21.84 -33.83 3.51
CA LEU A 275 20.86 -33.12 4.34
C LEU A 275 20.64 -33.73 5.74
N SER A 276 21.29 -34.85 6.07
CA SER A 276 21.23 -35.46 7.41
C SER A 276 21.74 -34.54 8.54
N LYS A 277 22.51 -33.50 8.20
CA LYS A 277 22.94 -32.47 9.16
C LYS A 277 21.85 -31.41 9.47
N LEU A 278 20.82 -31.29 8.62
CA LEU A 278 19.69 -30.36 8.83
C LEU A 278 18.52 -30.98 9.61
N GLY A 279 18.52 -32.29 9.86
CA GLY A 279 17.59 -32.91 10.82
C GLY A 279 17.69 -32.33 12.24
N ARG A 280 18.85 -31.75 12.60
CA ARG A 280 19.05 -31.04 13.87
C ARG A 280 18.31 -29.69 13.93
N ALA A 281 18.00 -29.08 12.79
CA ALA A 281 17.14 -27.89 12.69
C ALA A 281 15.66 -28.22 12.99
N TYR A 282 15.24 -29.48 12.85
CA TYR A 282 13.89 -29.92 13.22
C TYR A 282 13.64 -29.83 14.73
N ARG A 283 14.67 -30.04 15.58
CA ARG A 283 14.55 -29.81 17.04
C ARG A 283 14.44 -28.33 17.40
N LEU A 284 14.94 -27.44 16.54
CA LEU A 284 14.77 -26.00 16.64
C LEU A 284 13.39 -25.53 16.14
N ARG A 285 12.60 -26.35 15.42
CA ARG A 285 11.24 -25.98 14.94
C ARG A 285 10.35 -25.44 16.05
N GLY A 286 10.25 -26.17 17.15
CA GLY A 286 9.43 -25.78 18.29
C GLY A 286 9.98 -24.56 19.05
N VAL A 287 11.30 -24.49 19.22
CA VAL A 287 11.96 -23.37 19.92
C VAL A 287 11.90 -22.08 19.10
N ALA A 288 12.13 -22.18 17.79
CA ALA A 288 12.02 -21.09 16.85
C ALA A 288 10.60 -20.54 16.88
N MET A 289 9.57 -21.35 16.62
CA MET A 289 8.18 -20.88 16.64
C MET A 289 7.81 -20.20 17.96
N ARG A 290 8.30 -20.69 19.10
CA ARG A 290 8.14 -20.02 20.41
C ARG A 290 8.80 -18.64 20.45
N MET A 291 10.07 -18.53 20.05
CA MET A 291 10.77 -17.24 20.00
C MET A 291 10.11 -16.26 19.02
N PHE A 292 9.64 -16.72 17.87
CA PHE A 292 8.97 -15.88 16.88
C PHE A 292 7.63 -15.35 17.38
N ARG A 293 6.88 -16.14 18.15
CA ARG A 293 5.66 -15.66 18.81
C ARG A 293 5.97 -14.60 19.88
N VAL A 294 7.09 -14.69 20.58
CA VAL A 294 7.55 -13.63 21.50
C VAL A 294 7.96 -12.37 20.73
N LEU A 295 8.65 -12.50 19.60
CA LEU A 295 8.97 -11.36 18.72
C LEU A 295 7.70 -10.68 18.17
N LEU A 296 6.66 -11.46 17.88
CA LEU A 296 5.36 -10.95 17.47
C LEU A 296 4.70 -10.11 18.59
N LEU A 297 4.75 -10.58 19.84
CA LEU A 297 4.29 -9.81 21.00
C LEU A 297 5.11 -8.53 21.18
N MET A 298 6.44 -8.59 21.02
CA MET A 298 7.31 -7.43 21.09
C MET A 298 6.92 -6.37 20.05
N LYS A 299 6.67 -6.78 18.80
CA LYS A 299 6.19 -5.88 17.76
C LYS A 299 4.85 -5.26 18.13
N ALA A 300 3.93 -6.04 18.69
CA ALA A 300 2.63 -5.55 19.13
C ALA A 300 2.76 -4.46 20.20
N ILE A 301 3.68 -4.67 21.16
CA ILE A 301 4.02 -3.70 22.19
C ILE A 301 4.68 -2.46 21.58
N GLN A 302 5.63 -2.62 20.65
CA GLN A 302 6.24 -1.49 19.95
C GLN A 302 5.21 -0.68 19.18
N LYS A 303 4.22 -1.32 18.55
CA LYS A 303 3.17 -0.61 17.82
C LYS A 303 2.11 0.03 18.74
N LEU A 304 1.95 -0.51 19.95
CA LEU A 304 1.13 0.09 21.02
C LEU A 304 1.84 1.29 21.66
N MET A 305 3.14 1.17 21.92
CA MET A 305 3.96 2.17 22.59
C MET A 305 4.47 3.26 21.66
N ALA A 306 4.63 2.99 20.37
CA ALA A 306 4.92 4.02 19.38
C ALA A 306 3.70 4.95 19.35
N PRO A 307 3.79 6.16 19.92
CA PRO A 307 2.73 7.13 19.75
C PRO A 307 2.63 7.33 18.25
N ALA A 308 1.42 7.34 17.69
CA ALA A 308 1.14 7.52 16.27
C ALA A 308 1.60 8.90 15.70
N THR A 309 2.58 9.54 16.34
CA THR A 309 3.00 10.93 16.24
C THR A 309 4.50 11.07 15.94
N GLU A 310 5.39 10.21 16.44
CA GLU A 310 6.85 10.34 16.22
C GLU A 310 7.32 9.79 14.87
N GLY A 311 6.79 8.64 14.45
CA GLY A 311 6.93 8.14 13.08
C GLY A 311 6.27 9.09 12.06
N ARG A 312 5.23 9.82 12.50
CA ARG A 312 4.49 10.80 11.72
C ARG A 312 5.33 12.04 11.47
N LEU A 313 6.00 12.58 12.50
CA LEU A 313 6.89 13.74 12.36
C LEU A 313 8.12 13.42 11.49
N SER A 314 8.73 12.25 11.66
CA SER A 314 9.91 11.87 10.87
C SER A 314 9.58 11.61 9.40
N GLN A 315 8.45 10.96 9.10
CA GLN A 315 7.99 10.78 7.72
C GLN A 315 7.58 12.10 7.07
N LEU A 316 6.82 12.97 7.75
CA LEU A 316 6.47 14.29 7.23
C LEU A 316 7.71 15.17 7.00
N LYS A 317 8.73 15.08 7.86
CA LYS A 317 10.02 15.79 7.65
C LYS A 317 10.79 15.24 6.45
N GLU A 318 10.88 13.92 6.31
CA GLU A 318 11.58 13.30 5.18
C GLU A 318 10.88 13.61 3.85
N GLU A 319 9.54 13.63 3.85
CA GLU A 319 8.73 13.98 2.69
C GLU A 319 8.78 15.48 2.35
N ALA A 320 8.80 16.36 3.37
CA ALA A 320 8.99 17.79 3.16
C ALA A 320 10.35 18.09 2.50
N ILE A 321 11.40 17.38 2.91
CA ILE A 321 12.74 17.49 2.31
C ILE A 321 12.74 16.99 0.86
N GLU A 322 12.16 15.80 0.58
CA GLU A 322 12.10 15.28 -0.79
C GLU A 322 11.27 16.17 -1.72
N THR A 323 10.20 16.79 -1.20
CA THR A 323 9.34 17.71 -1.96
C THR A 323 10.06 19.03 -2.23
N ALA A 324 10.76 19.58 -1.23
CA ALA A 324 11.58 20.77 -1.40
C ALA A 324 12.67 20.57 -2.46
N GLN A 325 13.36 19.42 -2.45
CA GLN A 325 14.36 19.07 -3.46
C GLN A 325 13.76 18.95 -4.86
N LYS A 326 12.58 18.34 -4.99
CA LYS A 326 11.87 18.28 -6.28
C LYS A 326 11.50 19.69 -6.77
N LEU A 327 11.02 20.55 -5.89
CA LEU A 327 10.67 21.94 -6.23
C LEU A 327 11.89 22.72 -6.72
N GLU A 328 13.04 22.55 -6.07
CA GLU A 328 14.30 23.16 -6.47
C GLU A 328 14.74 22.65 -7.85
N SER A 329 14.66 21.34 -8.08
CA SER A 329 15.00 20.76 -9.39
C SER A 329 14.08 21.23 -10.52
N LEU A 330 12.81 21.50 -10.22
CA LEU A 330 11.84 22.04 -11.17
C LEU A 330 12.13 23.52 -11.47
N HIS A 331 12.42 24.33 -10.45
CA HIS A 331 12.82 25.73 -10.65
C HIS A 331 14.09 25.84 -11.50
N GLN A 332 15.08 24.97 -11.30
CA GLN A 332 16.28 24.92 -12.14
C GLN A 332 15.95 24.59 -13.61
N GLN A 333 15.05 23.62 -13.84
CA GLN A 333 14.61 23.28 -15.20
C GLN A 333 13.85 24.42 -15.87
N ILE A 334 13.01 25.16 -15.14
CA ILE A 334 12.30 26.33 -15.64
C ILE A 334 13.30 27.43 -16.03
N ALA A 335 14.24 27.76 -15.15
CA ALA A 335 15.25 28.79 -15.40
C ALA A 335 16.13 28.46 -16.62
N GLU A 336 16.50 27.19 -16.78
CA GLU A 336 17.25 26.73 -17.96
C GLU A 336 16.42 26.85 -19.24
N LEU A 337 15.15 26.43 -19.21
CA LEU A 337 14.24 26.59 -20.35
C LEU A 337 14.05 28.06 -20.72
N GLU A 338 13.91 28.96 -19.74
CA GLU A 338 13.80 30.39 -19.96
C GLU A 338 15.06 30.98 -20.61
N ARG A 339 16.26 30.58 -20.17
CA ARG A 339 17.52 30.98 -20.82
C ARG A 339 17.58 30.53 -22.27
N VAL A 340 17.28 29.27 -22.54
CA VAL A 340 17.27 28.72 -23.90
C VAL A 340 16.25 29.44 -24.78
N LEU A 341 15.07 29.77 -24.23
CA LEU A 341 14.04 30.50 -24.95
C LEU A 341 14.47 31.95 -25.25
N HIS A 342 15.14 32.59 -24.30
CA HIS A 342 15.68 33.94 -24.44
C HIS A 342 16.81 33.98 -25.49
N GLU A 343 17.76 33.05 -25.44
CA GLU A 343 18.82 32.92 -26.45
C GLU A 343 18.26 32.66 -27.85
N LYS A 344 17.27 31.77 -27.99
CA LYS A 344 16.59 31.54 -29.27
C LYS A 344 15.89 32.79 -29.79
N ASN A 345 15.21 33.55 -28.94
CA ASN A 345 14.56 34.79 -29.33
C ASN A 345 15.57 35.86 -29.75
N MET A 346 16.69 35.99 -29.04
CA MET A 346 17.79 36.90 -29.39
C MET A 346 18.44 36.52 -30.72
N ALA A 347 18.69 35.23 -30.96
CA ALA A 347 19.21 34.74 -32.24
C ALA A 347 18.26 35.01 -33.40
N ARG A 348 16.94 34.85 -33.20
CA ARG A 348 15.91 35.18 -34.20
C ARG A 348 15.88 36.68 -34.52
N LEU A 349 15.91 37.54 -33.51
CA LEU A 349 15.94 39.00 -33.68
C LEU A 349 17.19 39.45 -34.43
N ASN A 350 18.37 38.90 -34.07
CA ASN A 350 19.62 39.27 -34.72
C ASN A 350 19.67 38.82 -36.20
N LYS A 351 19.17 37.60 -36.48
CA LYS A 351 19.04 37.10 -37.86
C LYS A 351 18.07 37.94 -38.70
N GLY A 352 16.97 38.39 -38.11
CA GLY A 352 16.03 39.32 -38.77
C GLY A 352 16.68 40.66 -39.10
N ARG A 353 17.43 41.24 -38.15
CA ARG A 353 18.15 42.52 -38.34
C ARG A 353 19.22 42.43 -39.44
N ALA A 354 19.98 41.35 -39.47
CA ALA A 354 21.00 41.12 -40.50
C ALA A 354 20.38 40.97 -41.91
N GLY A 355 19.22 40.31 -42.01
CA GLY A 355 18.48 40.19 -43.27
C GLY A 355 17.97 41.52 -43.81
N VAL A 356 17.44 42.39 -42.95
CA VAL A 356 16.96 43.73 -43.33
C VAL A 356 18.11 44.66 -43.74
N ALA A 357 19.26 44.58 -43.05
CA ALA A 357 20.44 45.36 -43.43
C ALA A 357 20.98 44.96 -44.82
N GLN A 358 20.96 43.67 -45.15
CA GLN A 358 21.36 43.18 -46.48
C GLN A 358 20.39 43.58 -47.59
N SER A 359 19.06 43.61 -47.35
CA SER A 359 18.11 44.06 -48.37
C SER A 359 18.27 45.55 -48.65
N SER A 360 18.42 46.38 -47.61
CA SER A 360 18.59 47.84 -47.78
C SER A 360 19.85 48.22 -48.54
N LEU A 361 20.96 47.49 -48.36
CA LEU A 361 22.20 47.70 -49.12
C LEU A 361 22.07 47.26 -50.58
N ARG A 362 21.23 46.27 -50.85
CA ARG A 362 20.99 45.76 -52.21
C ARG A 362 20.04 46.64 -53.01
N ASP A 363 19.12 47.34 -52.33
CA ASP A 363 18.20 48.30 -52.95
C ASP A 363 18.86 49.68 -53.19
N ALA A 364 20.01 49.94 -52.57
CA ALA A 364 20.77 51.20 -52.69
C ALA A 364 21.93 51.15 -53.71
N ALA A 365 22.24 49.96 -54.26
CA ALA A 365 23.26 49.73 -55.28
C ALA A 365 22.58 49.41 -56.62
#